data_AF-A0A934A8G0-F1
#
_entry.id   AF-A0A934A8G0-F1
#
_cell.length_a   1.000
_cell.length_b   1.000
_cell.length_c   1.000
_cell.angle_alpha   90.00
_cell.angle_beta   90.00
_cell.angle_gamma   90.00
#
_symmetry.space_group_name_H-M   'P 1'
#
loop_
_entity.id
_entity.type
_entity.pdbx_description
1 polymer ?
#
loop_
_entity_poly.entity_id
_entity_poly.type
_entity_poly.pdbx_seq_one_letter_code
_entity_poly.pdbx_strand_id
1 'polypeptide(L)'
;MAARHRRGTHGPALGEVAPSLSTNLLDAAAVDLDIIVGLKYYQQAKFLTLSNHMAFPAVLFTSQKWWDSLPPGDQDLIKKAYHEAGLWGIDTQVKAEATNLEKLKQDGAVVVNVDLGPFKEKGKPVSENYINKNALIKQFAIEVSETIKK
;
A
#
# COMPACT_ATOMS: atom_id res chain seq x y z
N MET A 1 2.65 0.40 12.33
CA MET A 1 2.11 0.94 13.60
C MET A 1 1.59 2.33 13.29
N ALA A 2 0.27 2.52 13.25
CA ALA A 2 -0.33 3.78 12.84
C ALA A 2 -0.16 4.83 13.95
N ALA A 3 0.46 5.96 13.62
CA ALA A 3 0.62 7.08 14.53
C ALA A 3 -0.76 7.63 14.91
N ARG A 4 -1.13 7.50 16.19
CA ARG A 4 -2.33 8.15 16.73
C ARG A 4 -2.04 9.64 16.88
N HIS A 5 -2.79 10.44 16.14
CA HIS A 5 -2.83 11.88 16.30
C HIS A 5 -3.33 12.23 17.72
N ARG A 6 -2.64 13.11 18.45
CA ARG A 6 -3.09 13.56 19.79
C ARG A 6 -4.37 14.41 19.74
N ARG A 7 -4.91 14.75 18.55
CA ARG A 7 -6.11 15.58 18.37
C ARG A 7 -6.94 15.21 17.12
N GLY A 8 -7.48 13.99 17.02
CA GLY A 8 -8.47 13.68 15.97
C GLY A 8 -8.44 12.25 15.43
N THR A 9 -9.55 11.80 14.87
CA THR A 9 -9.78 10.42 14.39
C THR A 9 -9.35 10.18 12.93
N HIS A 10 -8.87 11.19 12.22
CA HIS A 10 -8.37 11.06 10.84
C HIS A 10 -6.86 11.35 10.82
N GLY A 11 -6.12 10.51 10.10
CA GLY A 11 -4.68 10.75 9.85
C GLY A 11 -4.47 11.98 8.96
N PRO A 12 -3.30 12.63 9.03
CA PRO A 12 -2.99 13.78 8.21
C PRO A 12 -3.01 13.44 6.71
N ALA A 13 -3.38 14.42 5.89
CA ALA A 13 -3.20 14.31 4.44
C ALA A 13 -1.71 14.15 4.10
N LEU A 14 -1.36 13.56 2.95
CA LEU A 14 0.04 13.30 2.59
C LEU A 14 0.93 14.55 2.67
N GLY A 15 0.42 15.71 2.25
CA GLY A 15 1.15 16.99 2.33
C GLY A 15 1.43 17.48 3.77
N GLU A 16 0.70 16.98 4.76
CA GLU A 16 0.83 17.38 6.17
C GLU A 16 1.79 16.46 6.95
N VAL A 17 2.14 15.29 6.40
CA VAL A 17 2.97 14.30 7.08
C VAL A 17 4.40 14.82 7.31
N ALA A 18 5.07 15.38 6.30
CA ALA A 18 6.46 15.84 6.45
C ALA A 18 6.61 17.00 7.47
N PRO A 19 5.76 18.04 7.46
CA PRO A 19 5.74 19.04 8.53
C PRO A 19 5.46 18.43 9.92
N SER A 20 4.56 17.44 9.99
CA SER A 20 4.22 16.77 11.25
C SER A 20 5.37 15.91 11.79
N LEU A 21 6.15 15.27 10.92
CA LEU A 21 7.39 14.58 11.31
C LEU A 21 8.44 15.58 11.82
N SER A 22 8.61 16.71 11.12
CA SER A 22 9.59 17.74 11.49
C SER A 22 9.33 18.36 12.86
N THR A 23 8.05 18.49 13.23
CA THR A 23 7.61 19.08 14.50
C THR A 23 7.44 18.05 15.62
N ASN A 24 7.75 16.78 15.36
CA ASN A 24 7.50 15.65 16.26
C ASN A 24 6.02 15.52 16.68
N LEU A 25 5.09 15.95 15.81
CA LEU A 25 3.66 15.67 15.97
C LEU A 25 3.34 14.22 15.58
N LEU A 26 4.12 13.65 14.66
CA LEU A 26 4.15 12.23 14.34
C LEU A 26 5.54 11.66 14.62
N ASP A 27 5.59 10.46 15.17
CA ASP A 27 6.84 9.72 15.37
C ASP A 27 7.25 8.89 14.14
N ALA A 28 6.27 8.49 13.32
CA ALA A 28 6.48 7.67 12.13
C ALA A 28 5.32 7.79 11.14
N ALA A 29 5.59 7.42 9.88
CA ALA A 29 4.59 7.22 8.83
C ALA A 29 4.74 5.81 8.24
N ALA A 30 3.64 5.19 7.84
CA ALA A 30 3.61 3.90 7.16
C ALA A 30 3.07 4.12 5.74
N VAL A 31 3.96 4.03 4.75
CA VAL A 31 3.70 4.26 3.33
C VAL A 31 4.65 3.40 2.48
N ASP A 32 4.36 3.27 1.20
CA ASP A 32 5.20 2.57 0.23
C ASP A 32 6.45 3.38 -0.14
N LEU A 33 7.49 2.72 -0.68
CA LEU A 33 8.82 3.32 -0.89
C LEU A 33 8.81 4.48 -1.90
N ASP A 34 7.95 4.43 -2.90
CA ASP A 34 7.75 5.47 -3.92
C ASP A 34 7.29 6.79 -3.28
N ILE A 35 6.39 6.75 -2.29
CA ILE A 35 5.96 7.93 -1.53
C ILE A 35 7.12 8.50 -0.72
N ILE A 36 7.92 7.64 -0.07
CA ILE A 36 9.08 8.08 0.72
C ILE A 36 10.10 8.80 -0.17
N VAL A 37 10.38 8.25 -1.36
CA VAL A 37 11.28 8.88 -2.35
C VAL A 37 10.69 10.18 -2.87
N GLY A 38 9.44 10.16 -3.36
CA GLY A 38 8.80 11.29 -4.02
C GLY A 38 8.59 12.49 -3.09
N LEU A 39 8.21 12.24 -1.83
CA LEU A 39 7.98 13.28 -0.82
C LEU A 39 9.18 13.51 0.10
N LYS A 40 10.28 12.80 -0.12
CA LYS A 40 11.56 12.94 0.60
C LYS A 40 11.46 12.80 2.11
N TYR A 41 10.59 11.90 2.60
CA TYR A 41 10.39 11.71 4.05
C TYR A 41 11.65 11.29 4.80
N TYR A 42 12.65 10.72 4.10
CA TYR A 42 13.96 10.39 4.67
C TYR A 42 14.72 11.60 5.25
N GLN A 43 14.37 12.82 4.86
CA GLN A 43 14.94 14.05 5.42
C GLN A 43 14.49 14.30 6.87
N GLN A 44 13.26 13.91 7.20
CA GLN A 44 12.67 14.08 8.54
C GLN A 44 12.69 12.78 9.35
N ALA A 45 12.55 11.62 8.69
CA ALA A 45 12.49 10.29 9.30
C ALA A 45 13.54 9.36 8.66
N LYS A 46 14.72 9.27 9.28
CA LYS A 46 15.88 8.57 8.71
C LYS A 46 15.78 7.04 8.76
N PHE A 47 15.04 6.48 9.71
CA PHE A 47 14.97 5.03 9.91
C PHE A 47 13.84 4.42 9.08
N LEU A 48 14.18 3.45 8.24
CA LEU A 48 13.26 2.73 7.37
C LEU A 48 13.17 1.26 7.80
N THR A 49 12.00 0.82 8.24
CA THR A 49 11.74 -0.60 8.53
C THR A 49 10.89 -1.22 7.43
N LEU A 50 11.47 -2.16 6.69
CA LEU A 50 10.75 -2.93 5.66
C LEU A 50 9.87 -3.99 6.32
N SER A 51 8.66 -3.58 6.68
CA SER A 51 7.72 -4.45 7.41
C SER A 51 6.83 -5.29 6.50
N ASN A 52 6.63 -4.89 5.23
CA ASN A 52 5.80 -5.57 4.23
C ASN A 52 4.48 -6.16 4.79
N HIS A 53 3.86 -5.44 5.73
CA HIS A 53 2.75 -5.95 6.53
C HIS A 53 1.39 -5.79 5.85
N MET A 54 1.35 -5.10 4.71
CA MET A 54 0.18 -4.88 3.89
C MET A 54 0.63 -4.69 2.44
N ALA A 55 -0.07 -5.34 1.50
CA ALA A 55 -0.05 -4.93 0.11
C ALA A 55 -1.22 -3.97 -0.11
N PHE A 56 -0.98 -2.81 -0.73
CA PHE A 56 -2.04 -1.87 -1.10
C PHE A 56 -2.60 -2.26 -2.48
N PRO A 57 -3.80 -2.87 -2.57
CA PRO A 57 -4.40 -3.13 -3.88
C PRO A 57 -4.91 -1.82 -4.48
N ALA A 58 -4.69 -1.66 -5.78
CA ALA A 58 -5.38 -0.65 -6.57
C ALA A 58 -6.47 -1.32 -7.42
N VAL A 59 -7.60 -0.64 -7.58
CA VAL A 59 -8.68 -1.07 -8.46
C VAL A 59 -8.94 0.02 -9.50
N LEU A 60 -8.99 -0.39 -10.76
CA LEU A 60 -9.45 0.47 -11.85
C LEU A 60 -10.96 0.33 -11.96
N PHE A 61 -11.67 1.44 -11.83
CA PHE A 61 -13.12 1.48 -12.03
C PHE A 61 -13.48 2.65 -12.95
N THR A 62 -14.63 2.53 -13.58
CA THR A 62 -15.20 3.57 -14.42
C THR A 62 -16.67 3.77 -14.06
N SER A 63 -17.27 4.85 -14.56
CA SER A 63 -18.70 5.10 -14.38
C SER A 63 -19.50 4.00 -15.08
N GLN A 64 -20.38 3.33 -14.33
CA GLN A 64 -21.28 2.32 -14.89
C GLN A 64 -22.15 2.90 -16.01
N LYS A 65 -22.68 4.12 -15.84
CA LYS A 65 -23.49 4.79 -16.87
C LYS A 65 -22.72 5.00 -18.17
N TRP A 66 -21.46 5.42 -18.07
CA TRP A 66 -20.61 5.57 -19.25
C TRP A 66 -20.32 4.21 -19.88
N TRP A 67 -19.97 3.22 -19.07
CA TRP A 67 -19.70 1.86 -19.52
C TRP A 67 -20.86 1.25 -20.31
N ASP A 68 -22.08 1.35 -19.78
CA ASP A 68 -23.30 0.82 -20.39
C ASP A 68 -23.69 1.55 -21.68
N SER A 69 -23.18 2.77 -21.88
CA SER A 69 -23.40 3.53 -23.12
C SER A 69 -22.49 3.13 -24.28
N LEU A 70 -21.45 2.32 -24.00
CA LEU A 70 -20.47 1.91 -25.00
C LEU A 70 -20.96 0.70 -25.82
N PRO A 71 -20.64 0.64 -27.13
CA PRO A 71 -20.81 -0.58 -27.91
C PRO A 71 -20.05 -1.77 -27.30
N PRO A 72 -20.54 -3.03 -27.46
CA PRO A 72 -19.86 -4.20 -26.91
C PRO A 72 -18.39 -4.35 -27.36
N GLY A 73 -18.08 -4.00 -28.61
CA GLY A 73 -16.70 -4.04 -29.11
C GLY A 73 -15.76 -3.08 -28.38
N ASP A 74 -16.24 -1.89 -28.03
CA ASP A 74 -15.45 -0.90 -27.27
C ASP A 74 -15.25 -1.36 -25.83
N GLN A 75 -16.28 -1.96 -25.22
CA GLN A 75 -16.16 -2.56 -23.89
C GLN A 75 -15.06 -3.63 -23.85
N ASP A 76 -14.99 -4.50 -24.84
CA ASP A 76 -13.98 -5.56 -24.90
C ASP A 76 -12.57 -5.00 -25.12
N LEU A 77 -12.43 -3.98 -25.98
CA LEU A 77 -11.15 -3.28 -26.17
C LEU A 77 -10.67 -2.61 -24.89
N ILE A 78 -11.55 -1.93 -24.15
CA ILE A 78 -11.18 -1.27 -22.89
C ILE A 78 -10.83 -2.30 -21.81
N LYS A 79 -11.59 -3.41 -21.68
CA LYS A 79 -11.24 -4.50 -20.75
C LYS A 79 -9.84 -5.03 -21.02
N LYS A 80 -9.52 -5.27 -22.29
CA LYS A 80 -8.18 -5.74 -22.70
C LYS A 80 -7.11 -4.72 -22.32
N ALA A 81 -7.32 -3.45 -22.66
CA ALA A 81 -6.38 -2.38 -22.34
C ALA A 81 -6.17 -2.21 -20.82
N TYR A 82 -7.23 -2.29 -20.01
CA TYR A 82 -7.13 -2.25 -18.55
C TYR A 82 -6.38 -3.45 -17.98
N HIS A 83 -6.59 -4.64 -18.53
CA HIS A 83 -5.86 -5.82 -18.10
C HIS A 83 -4.36 -5.69 -18.41
N GLU A 84 -4.01 -5.29 -19.63
CA GLU A 84 -2.62 -5.08 -20.06
C GLU A 84 -1.94 -3.96 -19.24
N ALA A 85 -2.62 -2.84 -19.02
CA ALA A 85 -2.12 -1.75 -18.19
C ALA A 85 -1.94 -2.17 -16.73
N GLY A 86 -2.84 -3.00 -16.18
CA GLY A 86 -2.73 -3.54 -14.83
C GLY A 86 -1.50 -4.44 -14.67
N LEU A 87 -1.27 -5.36 -15.62
CA LEU A 87 -0.07 -6.21 -15.62
C LEU A 87 1.22 -5.39 -15.74
N TRP A 88 1.24 -4.43 -16.66
CA TRP A 88 2.36 -3.51 -16.82
C TRP A 88 2.63 -2.69 -15.55
N GLY A 89 1.59 -2.18 -14.90
CA GLY A 89 1.70 -1.40 -13.67
C GLY A 89 2.29 -2.21 -12.52
N ILE A 90 1.85 -3.46 -12.35
CA ILE A 90 2.41 -4.39 -11.34
C ILE A 90 3.90 -4.64 -11.60
N ASP A 91 4.26 -5.02 -12.83
CA ASP A 91 5.67 -5.30 -13.19
C ASP A 91 6.56 -4.06 -13.01
N THR A 92 6.05 -2.89 -13.40
CA THR A 92 6.75 -1.60 -13.22
C THR A 92 6.96 -1.30 -11.74
N GLN A 93 5.94 -1.50 -10.89
CA GLN A 93 6.06 -1.24 -9.46
C GLN A 93 7.05 -2.18 -8.79
N VAL A 94 7.03 -3.48 -9.13
CA VAL A 94 7.99 -4.46 -8.60
C VAL A 94 9.43 -4.07 -8.95
N LYS A 95 9.67 -3.61 -10.18
CA LYS A 95 11.00 -3.09 -10.60
C LYS A 95 11.37 -1.79 -9.87
N ALA A 96 10.40 -0.92 -9.64
CA ALA A 96 10.60 0.35 -8.94
C ALA A 96 10.97 0.14 -7.47
N GLU A 97 10.43 -0.86 -6.77
CA GLU A 97 10.74 -1.09 -5.35
C GLU A 97 12.23 -1.26 -5.08
N ALA A 98 12.92 -2.11 -5.85
CA ALA A 98 14.35 -2.33 -5.69
C ALA A 98 15.15 -1.04 -5.95
N THR A 99 14.76 -0.28 -6.98
CA THR A 99 15.40 0.98 -7.34
C THR A 99 15.17 2.04 -6.26
N ASN A 100 13.96 2.15 -5.73
CA ASN A 100 13.60 3.10 -4.68
C ASN A 100 14.32 2.78 -3.38
N LEU A 101 14.42 1.50 -3.00
CA LEU A 101 15.16 1.10 -1.80
C LEU A 101 16.63 1.50 -1.89
N GLU A 102 17.26 1.26 -3.04
CA GLU A 102 18.65 1.64 -3.26
C GLU A 102 18.83 3.16 -3.24
N LYS A 103 17.91 3.91 -3.89
CA LYS A 103 17.91 5.37 -3.85
C LYS A 103 17.79 5.91 -2.42
N LEU A 104 16.92 5.33 -1.61
CA LEU A 104 16.74 5.74 -0.21
C LEU A 104 18.01 5.53 0.61
N LYS A 105 18.73 4.41 0.42
CA LYS A 105 20.03 4.19 1.08
C LYS A 105 21.05 5.25 0.67
N GLN A 106 21.15 5.54 -0.63
CA GLN A 106 22.04 6.56 -1.18
C GLN A 106 21.73 7.96 -0.64
N ASP A 107 20.45 8.24 -0.41
CA ASP A 107 19.97 9.50 0.15
C ASP A 107 20.06 9.58 1.69
N GLY A 108 20.62 8.56 2.33
CA GLY A 108 20.92 8.55 3.76
C GLY A 108 19.85 7.94 4.66
N ALA A 109 18.86 7.23 4.10
CA ALA A 109 17.95 6.41 4.90
C ALA A 109 18.70 5.20 5.49
N VAL A 110 18.44 4.91 6.76
CA VAL A 110 19.00 3.78 7.50
C VAL A 110 17.96 2.66 7.50
N VAL A 111 18.23 1.60 6.73
CA VAL A 111 17.37 0.42 6.69
C VAL A 111 17.56 -0.39 7.97
N VAL A 112 16.48 -0.63 8.70
CA VAL A 112 16.44 -1.41 9.93
C VAL A 112 15.72 -2.73 9.68
N ASN A 113 16.40 -3.83 9.97
CA ASN A 113 15.81 -5.16 9.93
C ASN A 113 15.24 -5.51 11.31
N VAL A 114 14.01 -6.00 11.33
CA VAL A 114 13.32 -6.41 12.56
C VAL A 114 12.70 -7.79 12.36
N ASP A 115 12.60 -8.57 13.44
CA ASP A 115 11.80 -9.79 13.42
C ASP A 115 10.31 -9.44 13.32
N LEU A 116 9.67 -9.87 12.23
CA LEU A 116 8.27 -9.61 11.94
C LEU A 116 7.34 -10.71 12.49
N GLY A 117 7.87 -11.80 13.02
CA GLY A 117 7.09 -12.90 13.62
C GLY A 117 6.08 -12.41 14.66
N PRO A 118 6.51 -11.67 15.69
CA PRO A 118 5.61 -11.13 16.72
C PRO A 118 4.53 -10.19 16.15
N PHE A 119 4.86 -9.40 15.12
CA PHE A 119 3.90 -8.50 14.47
C PHE A 119 2.81 -9.27 13.75
N LYS A 120 3.19 -10.34 13.02
CA LYS A 120 2.25 -11.23 12.33
C LYS A 120 1.30 -11.89 13.32
N GLU A 121 1.81 -12.41 14.44
CA GLU A 121 0.99 -13.03 15.47
C GLU A 121 0.00 -12.06 16.11
N LYS A 122 0.45 -10.84 16.46
CA LYS A 122 -0.42 -9.80 17.02
C LYS A 122 -1.42 -9.25 16.01
N GLY A 123 -1.14 -9.34 14.72
CA GLY A 123 -2.03 -8.93 13.63
C GLY A 123 -3.13 -9.95 13.29
N LYS A 124 -2.96 -11.24 13.65
CA LYS A 124 -3.94 -12.30 13.35
C LYS A 124 -5.35 -11.98 13.87
N PRO A 125 -5.56 -11.57 15.13
CA PRO A 125 -6.90 -11.28 15.64
C PRO A 125 -7.60 -10.16 14.87
N VAL A 126 -6.85 -9.18 14.37
CA VAL A 126 -7.40 -8.09 13.53
C VAL A 126 -7.90 -8.67 12.21
N SER A 127 -7.07 -9.47 11.53
CA SER A 127 -7.43 -10.09 10.26
C SER A 127 -8.65 -11.02 10.41
N GLU A 128 -8.66 -11.88 11.42
CA GLU A 128 -9.75 -12.80 11.72
C GLU A 128 -11.06 -12.07 12.02
N ASN A 129 -11.01 -10.96 12.76
CA ASN A 129 -12.19 -10.13 13.04
C ASN A 129 -12.84 -9.58 11.76
N TYR A 130 -12.06 -9.14 10.77
CA TYR A 130 -12.62 -8.66 9.49
C TYR A 130 -13.08 -9.80 8.59
N ILE A 131 -12.31 -10.87 8.50
CA ILE A 131 -12.66 -12.10 7.73
C ILE A 131 -13.99 -12.67 8.22
N ASN A 132 -14.18 -12.77 9.53
CA ASN A 132 -15.39 -13.38 10.11
C ASN A 132 -16.61 -12.45 10.08
N LYS A 133 -16.44 -11.16 9.82
CA LYS A 133 -17.54 -10.19 9.75
C LYS A 133 -18.28 -10.17 8.41
N ASN A 134 -17.67 -10.68 7.33
CA ASN A 134 -18.23 -10.56 5.99
C ASN A 134 -17.88 -11.78 5.13
N ALA A 135 -18.91 -12.41 4.55
CA ALA A 135 -18.74 -13.62 3.73
C ALA A 135 -17.87 -13.39 2.48
N LEU A 136 -17.94 -12.21 1.85
CA LEU A 136 -17.12 -11.87 0.69
C LEU A 136 -15.65 -11.70 1.08
N ILE A 137 -15.38 -11.05 2.23
CA ILE A 137 -14.01 -10.92 2.75
C ILE A 137 -13.45 -12.30 3.09
N LYS A 138 -14.28 -13.19 3.67
CA LYS A 138 -13.88 -14.57 3.94
C LYS A 138 -13.55 -15.34 2.66
N GLN A 139 -14.39 -15.23 1.64
CA GLN A 139 -14.16 -15.88 0.36
C GLN A 139 -12.86 -15.37 -0.30
N PHE A 140 -12.67 -14.04 -0.34
CA PHE A 140 -11.44 -13.43 -0.84
C PHE A 140 -10.20 -13.91 -0.08
N ALA A 141 -10.26 -14.00 1.25
CA ALA A 141 -9.14 -14.47 2.07
C ALA A 141 -8.77 -15.94 1.78
N ILE A 142 -9.76 -16.79 1.48
CA ILE A 142 -9.55 -18.18 1.06
C ILE A 142 -8.83 -18.21 -0.30
N GLU A 143 -9.33 -17.49 -1.30
CA GLU A 143 -8.78 -17.45 -2.66
C GLU A 143 -7.33 -16.94 -2.69
N VAL A 144 -7.04 -15.87 -1.93
CA VAL A 144 -5.67 -15.35 -1.79
C VAL A 144 -4.76 -16.39 -1.15
N SER A 145 -5.23 -17.07 -0.10
CA SER A 145 -4.44 -18.10 0.60
C SER A 145 -4.13 -19.31 -0.27
N GLU A 146 -5.00 -19.65 -1.23
CA GLU A 146 -4.77 -20.72 -2.20
C GLU A 146 -3.83 -20.27 -3.32
N THR A 147 -3.94 -19.02 -3.76
CA THR A 147 -3.10 -18.46 -4.82
C THR A 147 -1.64 -18.34 -4.38
N ILE A 148 -1.38 -17.90 -3.14
CA ILE A 148 -0.02 -17.75 -2.60
C ILE A 148 0.70 -19.11 -2.41
N LYS A 149 -0.05 -20.22 -2.34
CA LYS A 149 0.52 -21.56 -2.19
C LYS A 149 0.96 -22.20 -3.52
N LYS A 150 0.50 -21.67 -4.65
CA LYS A 150 0.90 -22.13 -5.99
C LYS A 150 2.20 -21.49 -6.41
#